data_AF-A0A1Y1JUZ5-F1
#
_entry.id   AF-A0A1Y1JUZ5-F1
#
_cell.length_a   1.000
_cell.length_b   1.000
_cell.length_c   1.000
_cell.angle_alpha   90.00
_cell.angle_beta   90.00
_cell.angle_gamma   90.00
#
_symmetry.space_group_name_H-M   'P 1'
#
loop_
_entity.id
_entity.type
_entity.pdbx_description
1 polymer ?
#
loop_
_entity_poly.entity_id
_entity_poly.type
_entity_poly.pdbx_seq_one_letter_code
_entity_poly.pdbx_strand_id
1 'polypeptide(L)'
;SKRKKIKSLGITFHVFPKDVQIRKAWIEFVNKEGWVPIGISYLCSQHFGEQQFDRTSMLKVRLQPNAVPTVEVTRLKYERSLNSIHTVVKVEKENAVLVTPGPSREEKFPTSVLATPVCSQQLQEDTPRNRALKRKISELQRREVLKNQKVRKLQKIIWRQKRRISVLSTMLAEFKKKTIILEEHETVEDIIQRLFQKTSR
;
A
#
# COMPACT_ATOMS: atom_id res chain seq x y z
N SER A 1 -16.81 -11.69 20.48
CA SER A 1 -16.35 -12.68 19.45
C SER A 1 -15.22 -12.09 18.61
N LYS A 2 -14.03 -12.71 18.62
CA LYS A 2 -12.80 -12.26 17.91
C LYS A 2 -13.03 -11.93 16.42
N ARG A 3 -14.03 -12.56 15.78
CA ARG A 3 -14.44 -12.31 14.38
C ARG A 3 -14.98 -10.89 14.13
N LYS A 4 -15.62 -10.23 15.12
CA LYS A 4 -16.15 -8.85 14.95
C LYS A 4 -15.03 -7.79 14.85
N LYS A 5 -13.86 -8.05 15.47
CA LYS A 5 -12.73 -7.10 15.57
C LYS A 5 -11.82 -7.08 14.34
N ILE A 6 -11.83 -8.14 13.53
CA ILE A 6 -11.01 -8.27 12.30
C ILE A 6 -11.63 -7.45 11.15
N LYS A 7 -12.97 -7.38 11.09
CA LYS A 7 -13.70 -6.60 10.08
C LYS A 7 -13.41 -5.10 10.16
N SER A 8 -13.17 -4.56 11.36
CA SER A 8 -12.85 -3.14 11.55
C SER A 8 -11.41 -2.76 11.14
N LEU A 9 -10.51 -3.74 10.95
CA LEU A 9 -9.13 -3.52 10.52
C LEU A 9 -8.90 -3.81 9.03
N GLY A 10 -9.91 -4.31 8.31
CA GLY A 10 -9.79 -4.61 6.88
C GLY A 10 -8.81 -5.75 6.55
N ILE A 11 -8.45 -6.58 7.54
CA ILE A 11 -7.47 -7.67 7.36
C ILE A 11 -8.15 -8.87 6.70
N THR A 12 -7.58 -9.33 5.58
CA THR A 12 -8.01 -10.55 4.87
C THR A 12 -7.03 -11.69 5.11
N PHE A 13 -7.49 -12.94 4.98
CA PHE A 13 -6.67 -14.15 5.14
C PHE A 13 -6.55 -14.89 3.82
N HIS A 14 -5.33 -15.31 3.50
CA HIS A 14 -4.98 -15.92 2.23
C HIS A 14 -4.38 -17.30 2.49
N VAL A 15 -4.94 -18.32 1.81
CA VAL A 15 -4.48 -19.71 1.90
C VAL A 15 -3.11 -19.82 1.24
N PHE A 16 -2.28 -20.73 1.73
CA PHE A 16 -1.03 -21.09 1.07
C PHE A 16 -1.29 -21.54 -0.39
N PRO A 17 -0.45 -21.11 -1.34
CA PRO A 17 -0.63 -21.44 -2.74
C PRO A 17 -0.40 -22.93 -3.02
N LYS A 18 -1.00 -23.41 -4.12
CA LYS A 18 -0.79 -24.78 -4.62
C LYS A 18 0.57 -24.96 -5.31
N ASP A 19 1.09 -23.88 -5.89
CA ASP A 19 2.42 -23.87 -6.51
C ASP A 19 3.49 -24.15 -5.44
N VAL A 20 4.29 -25.18 -5.68
CA VAL A 20 5.30 -25.68 -4.74
C VAL A 20 6.38 -24.64 -4.46
N GLN A 21 6.82 -23.88 -5.46
CA GLN A 21 7.91 -22.91 -5.31
C GLN A 21 7.47 -21.73 -4.45
N ILE A 22 6.29 -21.20 -4.74
CA ILE A 22 5.73 -20.07 -4.00
C ILE A 22 5.35 -20.51 -2.58
N ARG A 23 4.83 -21.73 -2.44
CA ARG A 23 4.53 -22.31 -1.13
C ARG A 23 5.78 -22.44 -0.27
N LYS A 24 6.91 -22.89 -0.84
CA LYS A 24 8.21 -22.93 -0.13
C LYS A 24 8.63 -21.54 0.34
N ALA A 25 8.57 -20.53 -0.53
CA ALA A 25 8.89 -19.15 -0.14
C ALA A 25 8.02 -18.63 1.02
N TRP A 26 6.73 -18.99 1.06
CA TRP A 26 5.86 -18.65 2.19
C TRP A 26 6.21 -19.39 3.47
N ILE A 27 6.66 -20.64 3.38
CA ILE A 27 7.11 -21.45 4.53
C ILE A 27 8.40 -20.88 5.09
N GLU A 28 9.36 -20.61 4.22
CA GLU A 28 10.64 -19.97 4.55
C GLU A 28 10.42 -18.61 5.21
N PHE A 29 9.50 -17.80 4.70
CA PHE A 29 9.15 -16.52 5.30
C PHE A 29 8.57 -16.66 6.73
N VAL A 30 7.74 -17.68 6.98
CA VAL A 30 7.21 -17.93 8.33
C VAL A 30 8.32 -18.39 9.28
N ASN A 31 9.38 -18.99 8.74
CA ASN A 31 10.61 -19.39 9.43
C ASN A 31 10.37 -20.00 10.83
N LYS A 32 9.42 -20.93 10.93
CA LYS A 32 9.08 -21.58 12.19
C LYS A 32 9.58 -23.02 12.18
N GLU A 33 10.53 -23.31 13.06
CA GLU A 33 11.11 -24.65 13.20
C GLU A 33 10.04 -25.71 13.46
N GLY A 34 10.14 -26.83 12.74
CA GLY A 34 9.22 -27.98 12.87
C GLY A 34 7.77 -27.70 12.43
N TRP A 35 7.48 -26.53 11.83
CA TRP A 35 6.14 -26.20 11.39
C TRP A 35 5.96 -26.42 9.89
N VAL A 36 4.91 -27.17 9.53
CA VAL A 36 4.50 -27.39 8.15
C VAL A 36 3.08 -26.85 7.95
N PRO A 37 2.82 -26.01 6.92
CA PRO A 37 1.48 -25.52 6.65
C PRO A 37 0.58 -26.69 6.23
N ILE A 38 -0.55 -26.81 6.92
CA ILE A 38 -1.64 -27.73 6.59
C ILE A 38 -2.57 -27.02 5.58
N GLY A 39 -3.47 -27.74 4.91
CA GLY A 39 -4.42 -27.15 3.93
C GLY A 39 -5.30 -26.00 4.46
N ILE A 40 -5.32 -25.81 5.79
CA ILE A 40 -6.01 -24.73 6.50
C ILE A 40 -5.05 -23.67 7.07
N SER A 41 -3.80 -23.61 6.60
CA SER A 41 -2.85 -22.57 6.99
C SER A 41 -3.07 -21.32 6.15
N TYR A 42 -2.98 -20.16 6.81
CA TYR A 42 -3.23 -18.86 6.19
C TYR A 42 -2.20 -17.83 6.63
N LEU A 43 -1.90 -16.89 5.75
CA LEU A 43 -1.26 -15.61 6.11
C LEU A 43 -2.29 -14.48 6.00
N CYS A 44 -2.19 -13.51 6.90
CA CYS A 44 -3.01 -12.31 6.81
C CYS A 44 -2.45 -11.34 5.76
N SER A 45 -3.28 -10.42 5.30
CA SER A 45 -2.92 -9.44 4.27
C SER A 45 -1.78 -8.50 4.65
N GLN A 46 -1.41 -8.40 5.94
CA GLN A 46 -0.33 -7.53 6.40
C GLN A 46 1.06 -8.06 6.04
N HIS A 47 1.19 -9.35 5.72
CA HIS A 47 2.47 -9.94 5.33
C HIS A 47 2.85 -9.65 3.87
N PHE A 48 1.93 -9.08 3.09
CA PHE A 48 2.10 -8.83 1.66
C PHE A 48 2.13 -7.33 1.39
N GLY A 49 3.06 -6.90 0.55
CA GLY A 49 3.05 -5.54 0.02
C GLY A 49 1.82 -5.27 -0.84
N GLU A 50 1.38 -4.01 -0.93
CA GLU A 50 0.19 -3.62 -1.69
C GLU A 50 0.25 -4.05 -3.17
N GLN A 51 1.46 -4.09 -3.74
CA GLN A 51 1.76 -4.50 -5.11
C GLN A 51 1.43 -5.96 -5.41
N GLN A 52 1.37 -6.81 -4.38
CA GLN A 52 1.10 -8.24 -4.54
C GLN A 52 -0.38 -8.58 -4.53
N PHE A 53 -1.25 -7.60 -4.32
CA PHE A 53 -2.69 -7.81 -4.38
C PHE A 53 -3.22 -7.55 -5.78
N ASP A 54 -3.95 -8.53 -6.30
CA ASP A 54 -4.85 -8.34 -7.42
C ASP A 54 -6.18 -7.77 -6.91
N ARG A 55 -6.37 -6.46 -7.16
CA ARG A 55 -7.62 -5.73 -6.94
C ARG A 55 -8.38 -5.47 -8.24
N THR A 56 -8.14 -6.28 -9.27
CA THR A 56 -8.86 -6.21 -10.56
C THR A 56 -10.32 -6.65 -10.40
N SER A 57 -10.60 -7.60 -9.50
CA SER A 57 -11.97 -8.00 -9.18
C SER A 57 -12.63 -7.00 -8.23
N MET A 58 -13.82 -6.52 -8.59
CA MET A 58 -14.64 -5.66 -7.71
C MET A 58 -15.20 -6.40 -6.49
N LEU A 59 -15.30 -7.73 -6.55
CA LEU A 59 -15.95 -8.55 -5.53
C LEU A 59 -14.96 -9.12 -4.50
N LYS A 60 -13.71 -9.39 -4.91
CA LYS A 60 -12.76 -10.09 -4.05
C LYS A 60 -11.32 -9.66 -4.31
N VAL A 61 -10.64 -9.21 -3.26
CA VAL A 61 -9.19 -9.02 -3.28
C VAL A 61 -8.50 -10.38 -3.27
N ARG A 62 -7.63 -10.62 -4.25
CA ARG A 62 -6.83 -11.84 -4.37
C ARG A 62 -5.35 -11.47 -4.31
N LEU A 63 -4.50 -12.44 -4.00
CA LEU A 63 -3.06 -12.26 -4.22
C LEU A 63 -2.75 -12.55 -5.69
N GLN A 64 -1.73 -11.90 -6.22
CA GLN A 64 -1.18 -12.23 -7.52
C GLN A 64 -0.66 -13.67 -7.53
N PRO A 65 -0.63 -14.36 -8.70
CA PRO A 65 -0.18 -15.73 -8.78
C PRO A 65 1.22 -15.96 -8.21
N ASN A 66 2.11 -14.98 -8.35
CA ASN A 66 3.52 -14.98 -7.90
C ASN A 66 3.76 -14.19 -6.59
N ALA A 67 2.72 -13.94 -5.80
CA ALA A 67 2.83 -13.21 -4.56
C ALA A 67 3.63 -13.99 -3.51
N VAL A 68 4.63 -13.35 -2.91
CA VAL A 68 5.45 -13.86 -1.81
C VAL A 68 5.45 -12.87 -0.64
N PRO A 69 5.21 -13.31 0.61
CA PRO A 69 5.21 -12.41 1.74
C PRO A 69 6.60 -11.76 1.90
N THR A 70 6.60 -10.45 2.12
CA THR A 70 7.83 -9.64 2.25
C THR A 70 7.85 -8.81 3.52
N VAL A 71 6.72 -8.72 4.23
CA VAL A 71 6.55 -7.83 5.37
C VAL A 71 6.50 -8.64 6.65
N GLU A 72 7.58 -8.59 7.41
CA GLU A 72 7.61 -9.15 8.76
C GLU A 72 6.74 -8.28 9.68
N VAL A 73 5.71 -8.88 10.25
CA VAL A 73 4.80 -8.20 11.18
C VAL A 73 5.14 -8.69 12.56
N THR A 74 5.91 -7.89 13.31
CA THR A 74 6.13 -8.14 14.73
C THR A 74 4.78 -8.05 15.44
N ARG A 75 4.31 -9.19 15.93
CA ARG A 75 3.04 -9.28 16.64
C ARG A 75 3.27 -8.71 18.04
N LEU A 76 3.39 -7.40 18.18
CA LEU A 76 3.26 -6.73 19.47
C LEU A 76 1.86 -7.06 19.97
N LYS A 77 1.78 -8.00 20.92
CA LYS A 77 0.52 -8.61 21.39
C LYS A 77 -0.48 -7.57 21.93
N TYR A 78 -0.12 -6.29 21.99
CA TYR A 78 -0.99 -5.23 22.45
C TYR A 78 -0.59 -3.81 22.00
N GLU A 79 -0.28 -3.54 20.73
CA GLU A 79 -0.25 -2.13 20.28
C GLU A 79 -1.65 -1.66 19.88
N ARG A 80 -2.35 -1.07 20.86
CA ARG A 80 -3.42 -0.12 20.58
C ARG A 80 -2.77 1.18 20.10
N SER A 81 -3.01 1.54 18.84
CA SER A 81 -2.96 2.92 18.34
C SER A 81 -1.60 3.63 18.36
N LEU A 82 -0.74 3.42 17.36
CA LEU A 82 0.36 4.36 17.03
C LEU A 82 0.62 4.54 15.52
N ASN A 83 -0.41 4.43 14.65
CA ASN A 83 -0.28 4.88 13.25
C ASN A 83 -1.19 6.07 12.94
N SER A 84 -1.24 7.02 13.86
CA SER A 84 -1.64 8.40 13.60
C SER A 84 -0.55 9.29 14.17
N ILE A 85 0.14 10.03 13.30
CA ILE A 85 1.25 10.99 13.54
C ILE A 85 2.66 10.38 13.40
N HIS A 86 3.16 10.40 12.16
CA HIS A 86 4.55 10.79 11.90
C HIS A 86 4.55 11.79 10.74
N THR A 87 4.03 12.97 11.05
CA THR A 87 4.42 14.22 10.40
C THR A 87 4.79 15.21 11.50
N VAL A 88 6.03 15.67 11.41
CA VAL A 88 6.62 16.92 11.91
C VAL A 88 7.17 16.99 13.35
N VAL A 89 8.43 17.48 13.36
CA VAL A 89 9.19 18.23 14.38
C VAL A 89 9.98 17.47 15.43
N LYS A 90 11.29 17.40 15.17
CA LYS A 90 12.38 17.35 16.15
C LYS A 90 12.44 18.72 16.86
N VAL A 91 12.12 18.78 18.16
CA VAL A 91 12.61 19.86 19.04
C VAL A 91 13.31 19.22 20.22
N GLU A 92 14.53 19.69 20.41
CA GLU A 92 15.52 19.26 21.40
C GLU A 92 15.12 19.73 22.80
N LYS A 93 15.42 18.90 23.80
CA LYS A 93 15.26 19.23 25.21
C LYS A 93 16.45 20.06 25.68
N GLU A 94 16.18 21.18 26.33
CA GLU A 94 17.13 21.78 27.27
C GLU A 94 16.42 22.28 28.54
N ASN A 95 17.17 22.17 29.62
CA ASN A 95 16.77 22.30 31.01
C ASN A 95 16.75 23.77 31.43
N ALA A 96 15.84 24.14 32.33
CA ALA A 96 16.06 25.28 33.23
C ALA A 96 15.33 25.04 34.56
N VAL A 97 16.13 24.72 35.56
CA VAL A 97 15.85 24.88 36.99
C VAL A 97 15.82 26.39 37.31
N LEU A 98 15.06 26.81 38.34
CA LEU A 98 15.54 27.59 39.50
C LEU A 98 14.49 28.58 40.08
N VAL A 99 14.09 28.30 41.34
CA VAL A 99 13.91 29.22 42.49
C VAL A 99 12.63 30.07 42.65
N THR A 100 11.96 29.80 43.78
CA THR A 100 11.12 30.69 44.60
C THR A 100 12.00 31.57 45.51
N PRO A 101 11.64 32.82 45.92
CA PRO A 101 10.73 32.97 47.08
C PRO A 101 9.86 34.27 47.18
N GLY A 102 8.59 34.09 47.61
CA GLY A 102 7.78 34.98 48.48
C GLY A 102 7.24 36.33 47.94
N PRO A 103 6.34 37.05 48.67
CA PRO A 103 5.38 36.62 49.72
C PRO A 103 3.94 37.20 49.57
N SER A 104 3.02 36.64 50.38
CA SER A 104 1.82 37.28 51.01
C SER A 104 0.72 37.94 50.15
N ARG A 105 -0.49 37.33 50.16
CA ARG A 105 -1.70 37.98 50.69
C ARG A 105 -2.79 36.95 51.04
N GLU A 106 -3.17 36.96 52.31
CA GLU A 106 -4.26 36.21 52.93
C GLU A 106 -5.62 36.58 52.32
N GLU A 107 -6.52 35.62 52.08
CA GLU A 107 -7.97 35.79 52.33
C GLU A 107 -8.63 34.46 52.75
N LYS A 108 -8.87 34.42 54.07
CA LYS A 108 -9.89 33.75 54.91
C LYS A 108 -10.88 32.78 54.25
N PHE A 109 -10.89 31.55 54.79
CA PHE A 109 -11.95 30.53 54.67
C PHE A 109 -13.25 30.93 55.40
N PRO A 110 -14.37 30.21 55.14
CA PRO A 110 -14.77 29.25 56.18
C PRO A 110 -15.10 27.85 55.66
N THR A 111 -14.62 26.88 56.44
CA THR A 111 -14.87 25.44 56.43
C THR A 111 -16.37 25.09 56.56
N SER A 112 -16.89 24.17 55.74
CA SER A 112 -17.81 23.08 56.19
C SER A 112 -18.21 22.12 55.04
N VAL A 113 -17.76 20.87 55.18
CA VAL A 113 -18.28 19.57 54.69
C VAL A 113 -19.40 19.51 53.62
N LEU A 114 -19.12 18.83 52.49
CA LEU A 114 -19.66 17.50 52.15
C LEU A 114 -19.11 17.07 50.76
N ALA A 115 -18.49 15.89 50.71
CA ALA A 115 -18.11 15.25 49.46
C ALA A 115 -19.34 14.66 48.78
N THR A 116 -19.68 15.16 47.59
CA THR A 116 -20.55 14.46 46.63
C THR A 116 -19.75 14.13 45.37
N PRO A 117 -19.66 12.85 44.95
CA PRO A 117 -19.13 12.50 43.65
C PRO A 117 -20.26 12.62 42.64
N VAL A 118 -20.38 13.77 41.96
CA VAL A 118 -21.35 13.95 40.88
C VAL A 118 -20.62 14.01 39.53
N CYS A 119 -20.76 12.89 38.80
CA CYS A 119 -20.86 12.76 37.35
C CYS A 119 -19.74 13.34 36.46
N SER A 120 -18.82 12.46 36.05
CA SER A 120 -17.83 12.69 34.99
C SER A 120 -18.40 12.70 33.55
N GLN A 121 -19.46 13.46 33.26
CA GLN A 121 -20.00 13.56 31.89
C GLN A 121 -20.35 15.00 31.51
N GLN A 122 -19.34 15.83 31.24
CA GLN A 122 -19.52 17.00 30.39
C GLN A 122 -18.91 16.68 29.02
N LEU A 123 -19.71 16.08 28.14
CA LEU A 123 -19.43 16.11 26.70
C LEU A 123 -19.42 17.58 26.29
N GLN A 124 -18.26 18.14 25.94
CA GLN A 124 -18.19 19.48 25.36
C GLN A 124 -19.04 19.51 24.09
N GLU A 125 -20.20 20.17 24.13
CA GLU A 125 -21.01 20.36 22.95
C GLU A 125 -20.24 21.23 21.94
N ASP A 126 -20.09 20.71 20.72
CA ASP A 126 -19.39 21.43 19.65
C ASP A 126 -20.09 22.75 19.35
N THR A 127 -19.35 23.86 19.43
CA THR A 127 -19.83 25.16 18.95
C THR A 127 -20.30 25.03 17.48
N PRO A 128 -21.33 25.81 17.05
CA PRO A 128 -21.85 25.71 15.68
C PRO A 128 -20.77 25.86 14.59
N ARG A 129 -19.75 26.69 14.87
CA ARG A 129 -18.56 26.87 14.02
C ARG A 129 -17.72 25.59 13.93
N ASN A 130 -17.41 24.94 15.06
CA ASN A 130 -16.67 23.68 15.07
C ASN A 130 -17.40 22.57 14.33
N ARG A 131 -18.74 22.51 14.45
CA ARG A 131 -19.57 21.55 13.70
C ARG A 131 -19.49 21.80 12.19
N ALA A 132 -19.53 23.06 11.75
CA ALA A 132 -19.41 23.43 10.34
C ALA A 132 -18.01 23.08 9.78
N LEU A 133 -16.95 23.40 10.52
CA LEU A 133 -15.57 23.07 10.14
C LEU A 133 -15.35 21.55 10.06
N LYS A 134 -15.83 20.78 11.06
CA LYS A 134 -15.77 19.32 11.06
C LYS A 134 -16.48 18.70 9.84
N ARG A 135 -17.67 19.21 9.48
CA ARG A 135 -18.37 18.82 8.25
C ARG A 135 -17.53 19.13 7.00
N LYS A 136 -16.93 20.32 6.92
CA LYS A 136 -16.12 20.70 5.76
C LYS A 136 -14.86 19.87 5.61
N ILE A 137 -14.17 19.58 6.71
CA ILE A 137 -13.00 18.68 6.74
C ILE A 137 -13.41 17.30 6.22
N SER A 138 -14.53 16.76 6.70
CA SER A 138 -15.03 15.44 6.30
C SER A 138 -15.38 15.40 4.80
N GLU A 139 -15.98 16.47 4.27
CA GLU A 139 -16.29 16.63 2.84
C GLU A 139 -15.02 16.65 1.99
N LEU A 140 -14.02 17.44 2.39
CA LEU A 140 -12.75 17.56 1.67
C LEU A 140 -11.97 16.25 1.70
N GLN A 141 -11.89 15.58 2.85
CA GLN A 141 -11.29 14.25 2.98
C GLN A 141 -11.97 13.24 2.05
N ARG A 142 -13.30 13.23 1.99
CA ARG A 142 -14.04 12.34 1.08
C ARG A 142 -13.71 12.65 -0.39
N ARG A 143 -13.66 13.93 -0.76
CA ARG A 143 -13.32 14.39 -2.12
C ARG A 143 -11.90 13.98 -2.51
N GLU A 144 -10.95 14.13 -1.59
CA GLU A 144 -9.56 13.74 -1.78
C GLU A 144 -9.42 12.24 -2.01
N VAL A 145 -10.10 11.41 -1.21
CA VAL A 145 -10.12 9.95 -1.40
C VAL A 145 -10.63 9.58 -2.79
N LEU A 146 -11.72 10.20 -3.26
CA LEU A 146 -12.28 9.93 -4.59
C LEU A 146 -11.32 10.34 -5.72
N LYS A 147 -10.67 11.50 -5.61
CA LYS A 147 -9.64 11.94 -6.57
C LYS A 147 -8.46 10.97 -6.59
N ASN A 148 -7.96 10.58 -5.43
CA ASN A 148 -6.86 9.62 -5.31
C ASN A 148 -7.22 8.25 -5.90
N GLN A 149 -8.46 7.78 -5.72
CA GLN A 149 -8.95 6.58 -6.39
C GLN A 149 -8.97 6.73 -7.92
N LYS A 150 -9.41 7.89 -8.45
CA LYS A 150 -9.42 8.16 -9.89
C LYS A 150 -8.01 8.18 -10.47
N VAL A 151 -7.07 8.85 -9.80
CA VAL A 151 -5.64 8.88 -10.18
C VAL A 151 -5.10 7.46 -10.27
N ARG A 152 -5.31 6.64 -9.24
CA ARG A 152 -4.87 5.22 -9.23
C ARG A 152 -5.47 4.42 -10.39
N LYS A 153 -6.75 4.64 -10.72
CA LYS A 153 -7.40 3.97 -11.87
C LYS A 153 -6.77 4.40 -13.20
N LEU A 154 -6.56 5.70 -13.40
CA LEU A 154 -5.95 6.23 -14.62
C LEU A 154 -4.50 5.77 -14.78
N GLN A 155 -3.72 5.78 -13.71
CA GLN A 155 -2.35 5.25 -13.70
C GLN A 155 -2.28 3.79 -14.16
N LYS A 156 -3.24 2.94 -13.73
CA LYS A 156 -3.33 1.55 -14.19
C LYS A 156 -3.66 1.44 -15.67
N ILE A 157 -4.57 2.27 -16.18
CA ILE A 157 -4.92 2.29 -17.61
C ILE A 157 -3.69 2.68 -18.42
N ILE A 158 -3.02 3.77 -18.04
CA ILE A 158 -1.80 4.25 -18.68
C ILE A 158 -0.73 3.16 -18.66
N TRP A 159 -0.53 2.48 -17.53
CA TRP A 159 0.45 1.40 -17.43
C TRP A 159 0.16 0.24 -18.40
N ARG A 160 -1.10 -0.18 -18.52
CA ARG A 160 -1.52 -1.23 -19.47
C ARG A 160 -1.29 -0.80 -20.92
N GLN A 161 -1.65 0.44 -21.24
CA GLN A 161 -1.43 1.02 -22.57
C GLN A 161 0.06 1.08 -22.91
N LYS A 162 0.89 1.60 -22.00
CA LYS A 162 2.36 1.63 -22.16
C LYS A 162 2.95 0.25 -22.40
N ARG A 163 2.50 -0.76 -21.64
CA ARG A 163 2.96 -2.14 -21.82
C ARG A 163 2.56 -2.70 -23.19
N ARG A 164 1.32 -2.45 -23.65
CA ARG A 164 0.84 -2.91 -24.96
C ARG A 164 1.58 -2.21 -26.10
N ILE A 165 1.83 -0.90 -25.96
CA ILE A 165 2.65 -0.13 -26.91
C ILE A 165 4.05 -0.73 -26.98
N SER A 166 4.69 -1.00 -25.84
CA SER A 166 6.03 -1.60 -25.81
C SER A 166 6.08 -2.93 -26.58
N VAL A 167 5.12 -3.84 -26.36
CA VAL A 167 5.04 -5.12 -27.10
C VAL A 167 4.84 -4.92 -28.60
N LEU A 168 3.95 -4.01 -29.00
CA LEU A 168 3.73 -3.72 -30.41
C LEU A 168 4.97 -3.08 -31.05
N SER A 169 5.65 -2.18 -30.34
CA SER A 169 6.90 -1.56 -30.78
C SER A 169 8.00 -2.59 -30.98
N THR A 170 8.14 -3.59 -30.10
CA THR A 170 9.12 -4.65 -30.28
C THR A 170 8.79 -5.53 -31.50
N MET A 171 7.52 -5.92 -31.67
CA MET A 171 7.09 -6.68 -32.85
C MET A 171 7.35 -5.92 -34.16
N LEU A 172 7.06 -4.62 -34.19
CA LEU A 172 7.35 -3.77 -35.34
C LEU A 172 8.85 -3.69 -35.64
N ALA A 173 9.69 -3.62 -34.61
CA ALA A 173 11.14 -3.62 -34.80
C ALA A 173 11.65 -4.95 -35.39
N GLU A 174 11.10 -6.08 -34.93
CA GLU A 174 11.42 -7.40 -35.50
C GLU A 174 10.97 -7.54 -36.95
N PHE A 175 9.77 -7.07 -37.28
CA PHE A 175 9.29 -7.10 -38.66
C PHE A 175 10.13 -6.21 -39.57
N LYS A 176 10.48 -4.99 -39.14
CA LYS A 176 11.39 -4.11 -39.89
C LYS A 176 12.74 -4.78 -40.14
N LYS A 177 13.31 -5.46 -39.13
CA LYS A 177 14.56 -6.20 -39.30
C LYS A 177 14.43 -7.31 -40.34
N LYS A 178 13.33 -8.07 -40.33
CA LYS A 178 13.08 -9.10 -41.35
C LYS A 178 12.91 -8.52 -42.75
N THR A 179 12.23 -7.39 -42.88
CA THR A 179 12.09 -6.69 -44.17
C THR A 179 13.45 -6.22 -44.70
N ILE A 180 14.28 -5.62 -43.85
CA ILE A 180 15.65 -5.21 -44.22
C ILE A 180 16.48 -6.43 -44.66
N ILE A 181 16.39 -7.56 -43.94
CA ILE A 181 17.08 -8.80 -44.33
C ILE A 181 16.61 -9.27 -45.72
N LEU A 182 15.31 -9.19 -46.03
CA LEU A 182 14.79 -9.57 -47.35
C LEU A 182 15.23 -8.61 -48.47
N GLU A 183 15.48 -7.33 -48.16
CA GLU A 183 16.01 -6.35 -49.11
C GLU A 183 17.54 -6.46 -49.30
N GLU A 184 18.27 -7.00 -48.32
CA GLU A 184 19.74 -7.21 -48.37
C GLU A 184 20.14 -8.50 -49.11
N HIS A 185 19.23 -9.44 -49.32
CA HIS A 185 19.50 -10.62 -50.13
C HIS A 185 19.42 -10.26 -51.62
N GLU A 186 20.54 -10.45 -52.33
CA GLU A 186 20.61 -10.31 -53.79
C GLU A 186 19.49 -11.12 -54.44
N THR A 187 18.64 -10.46 -55.24
CA THR A 187 17.47 -11.14 -55.81
C THR A 187 17.92 -12.17 -56.84
N VAL A 188 17.10 -13.19 -57.08
CA VAL A 188 17.39 -14.20 -58.12
C VAL A 188 17.56 -13.51 -59.49
N GLU A 189 16.82 -12.43 -59.74
CA GLU A 189 17.00 -11.55 -60.91
C GLU A 189 18.40 -10.93 -61.00
N ASP A 190 18.91 -10.37 -59.89
CA ASP A 190 20.25 -9.77 -59.83
C ASP A 190 21.36 -10.82 -60.05
N ILE A 191 21.18 -12.02 -59.47
CA ILE A 191 22.08 -13.17 -59.66
C ILE A 191 22.08 -13.60 -61.13
N ILE A 192 20.90 -13.71 -61.75
CA ILE A 192 20.75 -14.09 -63.16
C ILE A 192 21.42 -13.05 -64.07
N GLN A 193 21.20 -11.75 -63.83
CA GLN A 193 21.83 -10.67 -64.60
C GLN A 193 23.36 -10.69 -64.50
N ARG A 194 23.90 -10.92 -63.29
CA ARG A 194 25.35 -11.01 -63.07
C ARG A 194 25.95 -12.23 -63.78
N LEU A 195 25.27 -13.37 -63.77
CA LEU A 195 25.71 -14.56 -64.49
C LEU A 195 25.68 -14.34 -66.01
N PHE A 196 24.65 -13.68 -66.53
CA PHE A 196 24.52 -13.35 -67.96
C PHE A 196 25.63 -12.40 -68.45
N GLN A 197 26.00 -11.40 -67.64
CA GLN A 197 27.11 -10.48 -67.95
C GLN A 197 28.48 -11.18 -67.94
N LYS A 198 28.65 -12.24 -67.14
CA LYS A 198 29.90 -13.02 -67.09
C LYS A 198 30.07 -13.96 -68.29
N THR A 199 28.99 -14.42 -68.91
CA THR A 199 29.02 -15.32 -70.07
C THR A 199 29.15 -14.60 -71.41
N SER A 200 29.04 -13.26 -71.44
CA SER A 200 29.08 -12.45 -72.66
C SER A 200 30.45 -11.79 -72.93
N ARG A 201 31.50 -12.20 -72.21
CA ARG A 201 32.91 -11.88 -72.49
C ARG A 201 33.63 -13.15 -72.94
#